data_AF-A0A831S550-F1
#
_entry.id   AF-A0A831S550-F1
#
_cell.length_a   1.000
_cell.length_b   1.000
_cell.length_c   1.000
_cell.angle_alpha   90.00
_cell.angle_beta   90.00
_cell.angle_gamma   90.00
#
_symmetry.space_group_name_H-M   'P 1'
#
loop_
_entity.id
_entity.type
_entity.pdbx_description
1 polymer ?
#
loop_
_entity_poly.entity_id
_entity_poly.type
_entity_poly.pdbx_seq_one_letter_code
_entity_poly.pdbx_strand_id
1 'polypeptide(L)'
;MADIFNKNSKNIIRFTLVTLLLIGIGFAGQVYVRNIKQSMAQRYKTEIKLIKSREGQKVETLKQNVLDRLKSCESKDFALEDAPIILDANGEMSIGLFMFQRDTVIYYWEKFYGEQISRKKAVEIAISGEARDLAEKIIFEETGGIFNWKNCARKESLVGEITVIKKLQ
;
A
#
# COMPACT_ATOMS: atom_id res chain seq x y z
N MET A 1 -78.24 4.48 -34.51
CA MET A 1 -77.52 4.21 -33.25
C MET A 1 -76.09 3.69 -33.43
N ALA A 2 -75.68 3.20 -34.60
CA ALA A 2 -74.31 2.68 -34.81
C ALA A 2 -73.20 3.77 -34.82
N ASP A 3 -73.49 5.00 -35.25
CA ASP A 3 -72.46 6.05 -35.38
C ASP A 3 -71.98 6.65 -34.04
N ILE A 4 -72.81 6.60 -32.99
CA ILE A 4 -72.45 7.15 -31.67
C ILE A 4 -71.40 6.25 -30.98
N PHE A 5 -71.45 4.93 -31.20
CA PHE A 5 -70.47 3.99 -30.68
C PHE A 5 -69.07 4.14 -31.33
N ASN A 6 -69.01 4.50 -32.61
CA ASN A 6 -67.75 4.66 -33.37
C ASN A 6 -66.95 5.90 -32.95
N LYS A 7 -67.62 6.98 -32.54
CA LYS A 7 -66.94 8.22 -32.11
C LYS A 7 -66.34 8.07 -30.71
N ASN A 8 -67.02 7.36 -29.80
CA ASN A 8 -66.51 7.10 -28.45
C ASN A 8 -65.34 6.11 -28.43
N SER A 9 -65.35 5.07 -29.28
CA SER A 9 -64.25 4.10 -29.35
C SER A 9 -62.94 4.73 -29.83
N LYS A 10 -63.00 5.64 -30.82
CA LYS A 10 -61.82 6.39 -31.31
C LYS A 10 -61.21 7.29 -30.25
N ASN A 11 -62.03 7.91 -29.40
CA ASN A 11 -61.54 8.75 -28.30
C ASN A 11 -60.88 7.91 -27.20
N ILE A 12 -61.47 6.76 -26.84
CA ILE A 12 -60.87 5.83 -25.86
C ILE A 12 -59.51 5.33 -26.35
N ILE A 13 -59.41 4.90 -27.61
CA ILE A 13 -58.14 4.42 -28.21
C ILE A 13 -57.08 5.52 -28.19
N ARG A 14 -57.45 6.76 -28.52
CA ARG A 14 -56.53 7.91 -28.47
C ARG A 14 -56.04 8.21 -27.06
N PHE A 15 -56.92 8.19 -26.06
CA PHE A 15 -56.52 8.39 -24.67
C PHE A 15 -55.59 7.28 -24.18
N THR A 16 -55.88 6.00 -24.48
CA THR A 16 -55.02 4.88 -24.09
C THR A 16 -53.62 4.98 -24.71
N LEU A 17 -53.53 5.35 -26.00
CA LEU A 17 -52.24 5.54 -26.68
C LEU A 17 -51.42 6.68 -26.07
N VAL A 18 -52.04 7.82 -25.77
CA VAL A 18 -51.36 8.96 -25.12
C VAL A 18 -50.85 8.56 -23.74
N THR A 19 -51.65 7.82 -22.97
CA THR A 19 -51.27 7.40 -21.61
C THR A 19 -50.09 6.43 -21.64
N LEU A 20 -50.09 5.44 -22.55
CA LEU A 20 -48.97 4.52 -22.72
C LEU A 20 -47.68 5.24 -23.16
N LEU A 21 -47.80 6.25 -24.01
CA LEU A 21 -46.65 7.03 -24.48
C LEU A 21 -46.04 7.86 -23.33
N LEU A 22 -46.87 8.45 -22.47
CA LEU A 22 -46.40 9.16 -21.27
C LEU A 22 -45.71 8.21 -20.27
N ILE A 23 -46.25 7.01 -20.05
CA ILE A 23 -45.62 5.98 -19.19
C ILE A 23 -44.27 5.55 -19.78
N GLY A 24 -44.20 5.33 -21.09
CA GLY A 24 -42.97 4.98 -21.79
C GLY A 24 -41.86 6.04 -21.63
N ILE A 25 -42.22 7.32 -21.75
CA ILE A 25 -41.29 8.44 -21.53
C ILE A 25 -40.80 8.47 -20.07
N GLY A 26 -41.72 8.29 -19.10
CA GLY A 26 -41.37 8.25 -17.68
C GLY A 26 -40.40 7.11 -17.36
N PHE A 27 -40.65 5.91 -17.89
CA PHE A 27 -39.78 4.75 -17.69
C PHE A 27 -38.41 4.92 -18.35
N ALA A 28 -38.37 5.41 -19.59
CA ALA A 28 -37.12 5.71 -20.30
C ALA A 28 -36.28 6.74 -19.52
N GLY A 29 -36.92 7.79 -18.98
CA GLY A 29 -36.28 8.77 -18.09
C GLY A 29 -35.69 8.14 -16.84
N GLN A 30 -36.43 7.26 -16.16
CA GLN A 30 -35.94 6.56 -14.97
C GLN A 30 -34.75 5.63 -15.26
N VAL A 31 -34.80 4.87 -16.37
CA VAL A 31 -33.68 4.01 -16.81
C VAL A 31 -32.46 4.85 -17.14
N TYR A 32 -32.62 5.96 -17.88
CA TYR A 32 -31.54 6.87 -18.21
C TYR A 32 -30.85 7.43 -16.96
N VAL A 33 -31.64 7.92 -15.99
CA VAL A 33 -31.09 8.43 -14.71
C VAL A 33 -30.39 7.33 -13.90
N ARG A 34 -30.91 6.10 -13.88
CA ARG A 34 -30.25 4.96 -13.22
C ARG A 34 -28.90 4.64 -13.85
N ASN A 35 -28.83 4.57 -15.18
CA ASN A 35 -27.59 4.29 -15.91
C ASN A 35 -26.53 5.37 -15.65
N ILE A 36 -26.93 6.66 -15.63
CA ILE A 36 -26.03 7.76 -15.26
C ILE A 36 -25.51 7.57 -13.84
N LYS A 37 -26.38 7.35 -12.86
CA LYS A 37 -25.97 7.16 -11.46
C LYS A 37 -24.99 5.99 -11.30
N GLN A 38 -25.24 4.87 -11.98
CA GLN A 38 -24.35 3.71 -11.95
C GLN A 38 -22.99 4.01 -12.60
N SER A 39 -22.97 4.69 -13.74
CA SER A 39 -21.71 5.05 -14.41
C SER A 39 -20.86 6.03 -13.57
N MET A 40 -21.50 7.00 -12.91
CA MET A 40 -20.82 7.94 -12.00
C MET A 40 -20.25 7.22 -10.77
N ALA A 41 -21.03 6.32 -10.16
CA ALA A 41 -20.56 5.53 -9.02
C ALA A 41 -19.35 4.65 -9.39
N GLN A 42 -19.35 4.08 -10.60
CA GLN A 42 -18.23 3.27 -11.08
C GLN A 42 -16.97 4.09 -11.33
N ARG A 43 -17.10 5.30 -11.91
CA ARG A 43 -15.98 6.24 -12.09
C ARG A 43 -15.37 6.62 -10.74
N TYR A 44 -16.21 7.01 -9.77
CA TYR A 44 -15.74 7.40 -8.44
C TYR A 44 -15.00 6.26 -7.72
N LYS A 45 -15.52 5.03 -7.78
CA LYS A 45 -14.82 3.85 -7.23
C LYS A 45 -13.45 3.63 -7.89
N THR A 46 -13.38 3.84 -9.20
CA THR A 46 -12.13 3.68 -9.97
C THR A 46 -11.12 4.75 -9.59
N GLU A 47 -11.56 6.01 -9.48
CA GLU A 47 -10.71 7.13 -9.04
C GLU A 47 -10.19 6.93 -7.62
N ILE A 48 -11.03 6.53 -6.67
CA ILE A 48 -10.58 6.19 -5.31
C ILE A 48 -9.52 5.09 -5.35
N LYS A 49 -9.75 4.03 -6.13
CA LYS A 49 -8.79 2.92 -6.24
C LYS A 49 -7.45 3.41 -6.79
N LEU A 50 -7.47 4.29 -7.79
CA LEU A 50 -6.26 4.89 -8.37
C LEU A 50 -5.54 5.80 -7.38
N ILE A 51 -6.28 6.61 -6.62
CA ILE A 51 -5.72 7.48 -5.58
C ILE A 51 -5.02 6.63 -4.51
N LYS A 52 -5.71 5.61 -3.97
CA LYS A 52 -5.14 4.70 -2.98
C LYS A 52 -3.89 3.97 -3.49
N SER A 53 -3.91 3.52 -4.74
CA SER A 53 -2.75 2.89 -5.37
C SER A 53 -1.55 3.86 -5.46
N ARG A 54 -1.79 5.11 -5.90
CA ARG A 54 -0.76 6.14 -5.99
C ARG A 54 -0.21 6.53 -4.61
N GLU A 55 -1.07 6.63 -3.60
CA GLU A 55 -0.66 6.89 -2.22
C GLU A 55 0.21 5.76 -1.67
N GLY A 56 -0.19 4.50 -1.88
CA GLY A 56 0.61 3.34 -1.52
C GLY A 56 2.00 3.34 -2.17
N GLN A 57 2.09 3.68 -3.46
CA GLN A 57 3.37 3.81 -4.16
C GLN A 57 4.27 4.91 -3.58
N LYS A 58 3.69 6.04 -3.16
CA LYS A 58 4.44 7.12 -2.51
C LYS A 58 4.98 6.69 -1.16
N VAL A 59 4.15 6.03 -0.33
CA VAL A 59 4.58 5.50 0.98
C VAL A 59 5.73 4.50 0.78
N GLU A 60 5.62 3.62 -0.20
CA GLU A 60 6.68 2.64 -0.47
C GLU A 60 7.97 3.32 -0.94
N THR A 61 7.88 4.32 -1.82
CA THR A 61 9.05 5.12 -2.23
C THR A 61 9.73 5.79 -1.04
N LEU A 62 8.96 6.33 -0.08
CA LEU A 62 9.51 6.92 1.13
C LEU A 62 10.22 5.89 2.02
N LYS A 63 9.65 4.68 2.16
CA LYS A 63 10.30 3.58 2.89
C LYS A 63 11.63 3.19 2.25
N GLN A 64 11.66 3.06 0.92
CA GLN A 64 12.89 2.72 0.20
C GLN A 64 13.96 3.82 0.36
N ASN A 65 13.59 5.10 0.31
CA ASN A 65 14.52 6.21 0.56
C ASN A 65 15.12 6.17 1.97
N VAL A 66 14.31 5.86 3.00
CA VAL A 66 14.80 5.69 4.38
C VAL A 66 15.81 4.56 4.45
N LEU A 67 15.52 3.41 3.83
CA LEU A 67 16.43 2.26 3.81
C LEU A 67 17.73 2.56 3.08
N ASP A 68 17.68 3.30 1.97
CA ASP A 68 18.88 3.65 1.20
C ASP A 68 19.80 4.59 1.98
N ARG A 69 19.22 5.59 2.67
CA ARG A 69 19.98 6.51 3.53
C ARG A 69 20.56 5.80 4.74
N LEU A 70 19.80 4.88 5.35
CA LEU A 70 20.31 4.05 6.44
C LEU A 70 21.48 3.20 5.96
N LYS A 71 21.32 2.47 4.85
CA LYS A 71 22.36 1.64 4.24
C LYS A 71 23.64 2.44 3.98
N SER A 72 23.50 3.59 3.32
CA SER A 72 24.63 4.48 3.01
C SER A 72 25.36 4.95 4.28
N CYS A 73 24.61 5.31 5.33
CA CYS A 73 25.20 5.71 6.60
C CYS A 73 25.94 4.57 7.31
N GLU A 74 25.35 3.38 7.36
CA GLU A 74 25.89 2.21 8.06
C GLU A 74 27.11 1.63 7.35
N SER A 75 27.01 1.40 6.03
CA SER A 75 28.07 0.76 5.26
C SER A 75 29.05 1.73 4.62
N LYS A 76 28.88 3.06 4.74
CA LYS A 76 29.70 4.06 4.01
C LYS A 76 29.78 3.76 2.50
N ASP A 77 28.66 3.30 1.94
CA ASP A 77 28.51 2.92 0.53
C ASP A 77 29.38 1.74 0.05
N PHE A 78 29.82 0.84 0.94
CA PHE A 78 30.41 -0.44 0.53
C PHE A 78 29.47 -1.25 -0.38
N ALA A 79 30.06 -2.05 -1.28
CA ALA A 79 29.31 -2.96 -2.12
C ALA A 79 28.90 -4.22 -1.33
N LEU A 80 27.85 -4.91 -1.78
CA LEU A 80 27.38 -6.12 -1.08
C LEU A 80 28.45 -7.22 -1.09
N GLU A 81 29.19 -7.29 -2.20
CA GLU A 81 30.27 -8.23 -2.48
C GLU A 81 31.46 -8.07 -1.52
N ASP A 82 31.62 -6.86 -0.94
CA ASP A 82 32.65 -6.58 0.06
C ASP A 82 32.30 -7.19 1.43
N ALA A 83 31.04 -7.61 1.62
CA ALA A 83 30.49 -8.19 2.85
C ALA A 83 31.06 -7.51 4.12
N PRO A 84 30.87 -6.18 4.27
CA PRO A 84 31.62 -5.41 5.24
C PRO A 84 31.34 -5.88 6.66
N ILE A 85 32.39 -5.95 7.49
CA ILE A 85 32.28 -6.35 8.88
C ILE A 85 33.03 -5.34 9.75
N ILE A 86 32.38 -4.84 10.78
CA ILE A 86 32.95 -3.89 11.74
C ILE A 86 32.78 -4.45 13.15
N LEU A 87 33.84 -4.35 13.96
CA LEU A 87 33.76 -4.61 15.39
C LEU A 87 33.21 -3.36 16.07
N ASP A 88 32.02 -3.47 16.66
CA ASP A 88 31.38 -2.38 17.39
C ASP A 88 31.98 -2.23 18.81
N ALA A 89 31.74 -1.09 19.45
CA ALA A 89 32.29 -0.76 20.77
C ALA A 89 31.82 -1.71 21.88
N ASN A 90 30.72 -2.44 21.66
CA ASN A 90 30.22 -3.49 22.56
C ASN A 90 30.94 -4.84 22.39
N GLY A 91 31.91 -4.95 21.47
CA GLY A 91 32.64 -6.19 21.18
C GLY A 91 31.90 -7.16 20.25
N GLU A 92 30.72 -6.79 19.74
CA GLU A 92 29.98 -7.59 18.77
C GLU A 92 30.31 -7.17 17.33
N MET A 93 30.17 -8.13 16.42
CA MET A 93 30.39 -7.89 14.99
C MET A 93 29.11 -7.41 14.32
N SER A 94 29.19 -6.27 13.67
CA SER A 94 28.18 -5.73 12.76
C SER A 94 28.53 -6.12 11.33
N ILE A 95 27.55 -6.67 10.61
CA ILE A 95 27.76 -7.41 9.36
C ILE A 95 26.86 -6.88 8.26
N GLY A 96 27.41 -6.77 7.05
CA GLY A 96 26.69 -6.45 5.82
C GLY A 96 26.30 -4.99 5.68
N LEU A 97 25.48 -4.69 4.68
CA LEU A 97 25.19 -3.30 4.30
C LEU A 97 24.34 -2.52 5.31
N PHE A 98 23.64 -3.23 6.18
CA PHE A 98 22.87 -2.65 7.28
C PHE A 98 23.56 -2.86 8.64
N MET A 99 24.82 -3.32 8.68
CA MET A 99 25.59 -3.47 9.93
C MET A 99 24.86 -4.26 11.02
N PHE A 100 24.13 -5.30 10.62
CA PHE A 100 23.38 -6.14 11.55
C PHE A 100 24.30 -6.87 12.51
N GLN A 101 23.91 -6.90 13.79
CA GLN A 101 24.44 -7.90 14.71
C GLN A 101 23.70 -9.22 14.49
N ARG A 102 24.44 -10.32 14.55
CA ARG A 102 23.89 -11.67 14.29
C ARG A 102 22.69 -11.99 15.19
N ASP A 103 22.75 -11.62 16.46
CA ASP A 103 21.70 -11.94 17.43
C ASP A 103 20.43 -11.11 17.16
N THR A 104 20.58 -9.89 16.63
CA THR A 104 19.46 -9.09 16.09
C THR A 104 18.78 -9.79 14.93
N VAL A 105 19.55 -10.36 13.98
CA VAL A 105 18.99 -11.11 12.85
C VAL A 105 18.21 -12.33 13.35
N ILE A 106 18.80 -13.13 14.24
CA ILE A 106 18.14 -14.31 14.82
C ILE A 106 16.81 -13.92 15.48
N TYR A 107 16.85 -12.92 16.35
CA TYR A 107 15.67 -12.46 17.08
C TYR A 107 14.54 -12.01 16.16
N TYR A 108 14.83 -11.12 15.20
CA TYR A 108 13.79 -10.59 14.33
C TYR A 108 13.35 -11.58 13.25
N TRP A 109 14.21 -12.51 12.83
CA TRP A 109 13.81 -13.57 11.92
C TRP A 109 12.77 -14.49 12.58
N GLU A 110 13.05 -14.95 13.81
CA GLU A 110 12.08 -15.76 14.57
C GLU A 110 10.79 -14.97 14.82
N LYS A 111 10.88 -13.68 15.16
CA LYS A 111 9.71 -12.83 15.41
C LYS A 111 8.79 -12.65 14.20
N PHE A 112 9.36 -12.39 13.02
CA PHE A 112 8.55 -12.08 11.82
C PHE A 112 8.19 -13.30 10.99
N TYR A 113 8.99 -14.36 11.04
CA TYR A 113 8.82 -15.55 10.19
C TYR A 113 8.51 -16.83 10.98
N GLY A 114 8.60 -16.81 12.32
CA GLY A 114 8.34 -17.97 13.17
C GLY A 114 9.37 -19.10 13.02
N GLU A 115 10.53 -18.79 12.45
CA GLU A 115 11.59 -19.76 12.15
C GLU A 115 12.83 -19.49 12.99
N GLN A 116 13.32 -20.52 13.68
CA GLN A 116 14.64 -20.45 14.32
C GLN A 116 15.74 -20.75 13.30
N ILE A 117 16.71 -19.85 13.23
CA ILE A 117 17.84 -19.96 12.31
C ILE A 117 19.15 -20.14 13.05
N SER A 118 20.08 -20.85 12.41
CA SER A 118 21.43 -21.01 12.96
C SER A 118 22.22 -19.70 12.90
N ARG A 119 23.28 -19.61 13.72
CA ARG A 119 24.25 -18.50 13.68
C ARG A 119 24.83 -18.29 12.28
N LYS A 120 25.08 -19.37 11.53
CA LYS A 120 25.59 -19.31 10.16
C LYS A 120 24.55 -18.69 9.22
N LYS A 121 23.30 -19.15 9.27
CA LYS A 121 22.22 -18.62 8.43
C LYS A 121 21.92 -17.15 8.74
N ALA A 122 22.04 -16.73 9.99
CA ALA A 122 21.92 -15.32 10.35
C ALA A 122 23.00 -14.43 9.70
N VAL A 123 24.24 -14.91 9.59
CA VAL A 123 25.30 -14.22 8.85
C VAL A 123 24.98 -14.19 7.36
N GLU A 124 24.54 -15.31 6.79
CA GLU A 124 24.14 -15.40 5.37
C GLU A 124 23.03 -14.41 5.03
N ILE A 125 22.03 -14.24 5.90
CA ILE A 125 20.96 -13.23 5.76
C ILE A 125 21.53 -11.81 5.83
N ALA A 126 22.41 -11.52 6.79
CA ALA A 126 22.98 -10.19 6.98
C ALA A 126 23.77 -9.68 5.77
N ILE A 127 24.38 -10.59 4.99
CA ILE A 127 25.16 -10.27 3.78
C ILE A 127 24.40 -10.51 2.47
N SER A 128 23.10 -10.85 2.53
CA SER A 128 22.28 -11.08 1.34
C SER A 128 21.29 -9.93 1.10
N GLY A 129 20.54 -10.02 0.00
CA GLY A 129 19.41 -9.11 -0.25
C GLY A 129 18.33 -9.19 0.84
N GLU A 130 18.22 -10.31 1.56
CA GLU A 130 17.25 -10.51 2.65
C GLU A 130 17.48 -9.54 3.82
N ALA A 131 18.70 -9.01 3.99
CA ALA A 131 18.99 -8.00 5.01
C ALA A 131 18.13 -6.75 4.82
N ARG A 132 17.86 -6.32 3.58
CA ARG A 132 17.04 -5.14 3.30
C ARG A 132 15.60 -5.38 3.75
N ASP A 133 15.04 -6.52 3.37
CA ASP A 133 13.66 -6.89 3.71
C ASP A 133 13.48 -7.00 5.23
N LEU A 134 14.46 -7.60 5.91
CA LEU A 134 14.45 -7.69 7.36
C LEU A 134 14.57 -6.31 8.01
N ALA A 135 15.45 -5.43 7.52
CA ALA A 135 15.58 -4.06 8.02
C ALA A 135 14.28 -3.26 7.84
N GLU A 136 13.62 -3.41 6.69
CA GLU A 136 12.33 -2.79 6.41
C GLU A 136 11.28 -3.21 7.45
N LYS A 137 11.14 -4.51 7.71
CA LYS A 137 10.21 -5.04 8.70
C LYS A 137 10.51 -4.51 10.10
N ILE A 138 11.77 -4.55 10.51
CA ILE A 138 12.18 -4.02 11.82
C ILE A 138 11.81 -2.54 11.93
N ILE A 139 12.17 -1.73 10.94
CA ILE A 139 11.97 -0.28 11.01
C ILE A 139 10.48 0.09 11.01
N PHE A 140 9.70 -0.53 10.11
CA PHE A 140 8.32 -0.11 9.86
C PHE A 140 7.29 -0.89 10.68
N GLU A 141 7.53 -2.15 11.03
CA GLU A 141 6.58 -2.98 11.79
C GLU A 141 6.89 -3.01 13.30
N GLU A 142 8.17 -2.94 13.72
CA GLU A 142 8.52 -2.97 15.16
C GLU A 142 8.42 -1.59 15.81
N THR A 143 7.87 -1.54 17.03
CA THR A 143 7.89 -0.33 17.85
C THR A 143 9.32 -0.01 18.28
N GLY A 144 9.84 1.13 17.83
CA GLY A 144 11.22 1.53 18.13
C GLY A 144 12.28 0.75 17.35
N GLY A 145 11.92 -0.04 16.32
CA GLY A 145 12.88 -0.87 15.58
C GLY A 145 14.04 -0.10 14.94
N ILE A 146 13.83 1.17 14.57
CA ILE A 146 14.89 2.05 14.07
C ILE A 146 16.04 2.28 15.07
N PHE A 147 15.83 2.06 16.36
CA PHE A 147 16.85 2.23 17.38
C PHE A 147 17.91 1.12 17.41
N ASN A 148 17.71 0.03 16.66
CA ASN A 148 18.81 -0.91 16.34
C ASN A 148 19.96 -0.21 15.58
N TRP A 149 19.67 0.92 14.93
CA TRP A 149 20.64 1.75 14.19
C TRP A 149 20.73 3.16 14.78
N LYS A 150 20.76 3.28 16.11
CA LYS A 150 20.63 4.57 16.82
C LYS A 150 21.54 5.69 16.29
N ASN A 151 22.78 5.37 15.93
CA ASN A 151 23.74 6.36 15.44
C ASN A 151 23.34 6.92 14.08
N CYS A 152 23.08 6.05 13.09
CA CYS A 152 22.65 6.47 11.77
C CYS A 152 21.22 7.02 11.75
N ALA A 153 20.31 6.45 12.52
CA ALA A 153 18.96 6.97 12.69
C ALA A 153 18.95 8.43 13.16
N ARG A 154 19.85 8.79 14.08
CA ARG A 154 20.03 10.18 14.53
C ARG A 154 20.71 11.03 13.47
N LYS A 155 21.81 10.57 12.88
CA LYS A 155 22.59 11.31 11.87
C LYS A 155 21.72 11.68 10.66
N GLU A 156 20.90 10.75 10.22
CA GLU A 156 19.99 10.89 9.09
C GLU A 156 18.60 11.41 9.49
N SER A 157 18.36 11.76 10.76
CA SER A 157 17.06 12.26 11.23
C SER A 157 15.85 11.36 10.87
N LEU A 158 16.06 10.03 10.79
CA LEU A 158 15.08 9.08 10.27
C LEU A 158 13.87 8.87 11.20
N VAL A 159 14.04 9.08 12.51
CA VAL A 159 13.00 8.79 13.52
C VAL A 159 11.70 9.56 13.25
N GLY A 160 11.81 10.85 12.94
CA GLY A 160 10.65 11.69 12.62
C GLY A 160 9.98 11.26 11.32
N GLU A 161 10.77 10.99 10.29
CA GLU A 161 10.30 10.54 8.98
C GLU A 161 9.56 9.20 9.06
N ILE A 162 10.15 8.21 9.72
CA ILE A 162 9.53 6.90 9.95
C ILE A 162 8.22 7.04 10.73
N THR A 163 8.17 7.94 11.72
CA THR A 163 6.94 8.20 12.48
C THR A 163 5.83 8.75 11.58
N VAL A 164 6.16 9.60 10.61
CA VAL A 164 5.20 10.09 9.61
C VAL A 164 4.78 8.96 8.68
N ILE A 165 5.73 8.18 8.15
CA ILE A 165 5.45 7.05 7.25
C ILE A 165 4.50 6.05 7.89
N LYS A 166 4.73 5.66 9.16
CA LYS A 166 3.84 4.73 9.88
C LYS A 166 2.41 5.26 10.07
N LYS A 167 2.22 6.60 10.08
CA LYS A 167 0.88 7.23 10.16
C LYS A 167 0.15 7.27 8.82
N LEU A 168 0.86 7.05 7.71
CA LEU A 168 0.28 7.01 6.36
C LEU A 168 -0.14 5.60 5.93
N GLN A 169 0.14 4.59 6.76
CA GLN A 169 -0.27 3.19 6.59
C GLN A 169 -1.62 2.95 7.25
#